data_AF-A0A2Z2NHB5-F1
#
_entry.id   AF-A0A2Z2NHB5-F1
#
_cell.length_a   1.000
_cell.length_b   1.000
_cell.length_c   1.000
_cell.angle_alpha   90.00
_cell.angle_beta   90.00
_cell.angle_gamma   90.00
#
_symmetry.space_group_name_H-M   'P 1'
#
loop_
_entity.id
_entity.type
_entity.pdbx_description
1 polymer ?
#
loop_
_entity_poly.entity_id
_entity_poly.type
_entity_poly.pdbx_seq_one_letter_code
_entity_poly.pdbx_strand_id
1 'polypeptide(L)'
;MPYANYPLHFSDDMLPSIVDGWFEAMAGLYRVAPWQGESSTRFPVYVTIGSQGINDAVLHPLALNCGRRGFALFAGPDDHQAWLALEATDGVPENAPAFARLELTFGSLAEAHPAVQSELERHERNMGDTVPSVWFFDDTGKPRPGDVDDLTAFEAVAAAIAWTPDASSEGVESFVAGQISEPVTRVVSAGGGEFDVELSGSPLGAEAALPASALLDGLRALEAKDDGWLLQGPERRAIEYRLGRRFAHSPEASELMEGTWYWQTFAHWAVSHIGSTVASLDASGLEEVVFDIVPRKVSADVDYARPFIESLRAFYRWLEREYSLPQASACLARLNAPESVERLEALMADSTNFSRTKVMVMQARARGIDPSTPEGAMQMQAEYNARIADMQSPLAGFDPFYDTRNSASPLDPVAARKQKTKRKTDRKAARKARKKNR
;
A
#
# COMPACT_ATOMS: atom_id res chain seq x y z
N MET A 1 -19.56 7.66 -24.85
CA MET A 1 -20.77 8.41 -24.45
C MET A 1 -20.37 9.84 -24.10
N PRO A 2 -21.22 10.87 -24.25
CA PRO A 2 -20.82 12.21 -23.84
C PRO A 2 -20.87 12.26 -22.31
N TYR A 3 -19.73 12.56 -21.70
CA TYR A 3 -19.60 12.83 -20.27
C TYR A 3 -20.35 14.14 -19.95
N ALA A 4 -21.69 14.08 -19.92
CA ALA A 4 -22.57 15.25 -19.83
C ALA A 4 -22.77 15.77 -18.39
N ASN A 5 -21.92 15.37 -17.44
CA ASN A 5 -21.94 15.87 -16.07
C ASN A 5 -20.49 16.09 -15.64
N TYR A 6 -19.91 17.23 -16.00
CA TYR A 6 -18.62 17.69 -15.50
C TYR A 6 -18.82 18.33 -14.11
N PRO A 7 -18.36 17.70 -13.01
CA PRO A 7 -18.46 18.31 -11.71
C PRO A 7 -17.05 18.76 -11.38
N LEU A 8 -16.63 19.91 -11.91
CA LEU A 8 -15.88 20.80 -11.03
C LEU A 8 -16.92 21.31 -10.03
N HIS A 9 -17.18 20.51 -8.99
CA HIS A 9 -17.86 20.99 -7.81
C HIS A 9 -16.84 21.87 -7.07
N PHE A 10 -16.65 23.10 -7.54
CA PHE A 10 -16.29 24.15 -6.60
C PHE A 10 -17.49 24.20 -5.65
N SER A 11 -17.35 23.60 -4.46
CA SER A 11 -18.27 23.95 -3.39
C SER A 11 -18.16 25.46 -3.20
N ASP A 12 -19.26 26.14 -2.86
CA ASP A 12 -19.27 27.58 -2.57
C ASP A 12 -18.24 27.97 -1.47
N ASP A 13 -17.72 26.98 -0.74
CA ASP A 13 -16.72 27.09 0.32
C ASP A 13 -15.25 26.94 -0.14
N MET A 14 -14.96 26.64 -1.41
CA MET A 14 -13.58 26.68 -1.91
C MET A 14 -13.09 28.13 -1.95
N LEU A 15 -12.08 28.44 -1.12
CA LEU A 15 -11.51 29.79 -1.01
C LEU A 15 -11.08 30.31 -2.40
N PRO A 16 -11.42 31.56 -2.77
CA PRO A 16 -11.07 32.15 -4.07
C PRO A 16 -9.59 32.00 -4.46
N SER A 17 -8.69 32.02 -3.48
CA SER A 17 -7.25 31.85 -3.68
C SER A 17 -6.83 30.48 -4.22
N ILE A 18 -7.60 29.41 -3.94
CA ILE A 18 -7.34 28.06 -4.49
C ILE A 18 -7.73 28.03 -5.96
N VAL A 19 -8.79 28.75 -6.33
CA VAL A 19 -9.32 28.80 -7.71
C VAL A 19 -8.38 29.56 -8.64
N ASP A 20 -7.85 30.70 -8.18
CA ASP A 20 -6.86 31.49 -8.93
C ASP A 20 -5.57 30.71 -9.22
N GLY A 21 -4.94 30.15 -8.17
CA GLY A 21 -3.70 29.38 -8.28
C GLY A 21 -3.86 28.14 -9.17
N TRP A 22 -4.98 27.42 -9.01
CA TRP A 22 -5.34 26.29 -9.87
C TRP A 22 -5.38 26.67 -11.34
N PHE A 23 -6.14 27.71 -11.72
CA PHE A 23 -6.27 28.08 -13.13
C PHE A 23 -4.96 28.62 -13.72
N GLU A 24 -4.15 29.34 -12.95
CA GLU A 24 -2.84 29.80 -13.38
C GLU A 24 -1.88 28.62 -13.65
N ALA A 25 -1.81 27.66 -12.72
CA ALA A 25 -0.99 26.45 -12.86
C ALA A 25 -1.44 25.60 -14.06
N MET A 26 -2.75 25.39 -14.22
CA MET A 26 -3.31 24.66 -15.36
C MET A 26 -3.05 25.37 -16.69
N ALA A 27 -3.13 26.71 -16.72
CA ALA A 27 -2.81 27.48 -17.92
C ALA A 27 -1.31 27.43 -18.25
N GLY A 28 -0.45 27.44 -17.24
CA GLY A 28 0.98 27.16 -17.40
C GLY A 28 1.21 25.80 -18.08
N LEU A 29 0.64 24.74 -17.51
CA LEU A 29 0.76 23.38 -18.04
C LEU A 29 0.18 23.25 -19.45
N TYR A 30 -0.98 23.87 -19.72
CA TYR A 30 -1.62 23.82 -21.03
C TYR A 30 -0.83 24.53 -22.12
N ARG A 31 -0.15 25.64 -21.80
CA ARG A 31 0.75 26.32 -22.73
C ARG A 31 1.98 25.48 -23.05
N VAL A 32 2.52 24.79 -22.04
CA VAL A 32 3.65 23.87 -22.22
C VAL A 32 3.24 22.64 -23.05
N ALA A 33 1.97 22.24 -22.98
CA ALA A 33 1.37 21.17 -23.78
C ALA A 33 2.22 19.88 -23.88
N PRO A 34 2.71 19.34 -22.76
CA PRO A 34 3.65 18.21 -22.73
C PRO A 34 3.13 16.93 -23.42
N TRP A 35 1.82 16.80 -23.60
CA TRP A 35 1.15 15.71 -24.31
C TRP A 35 1.21 15.81 -25.86
N GLN A 36 1.79 16.86 -26.45
CA GLN A 36 1.78 17.08 -27.91
C GLN A 36 3.01 16.55 -28.70
N GLY A 37 3.97 15.86 -28.08
CA GLY A 37 5.17 15.34 -28.76
C GLY A 37 5.09 13.87 -29.21
N GLU A 38 5.72 13.51 -30.34
CA GLU A 38 5.89 12.11 -30.80
C GLU A 38 6.69 11.24 -29.81
N SER A 39 7.49 11.88 -28.95
CA SER A 39 8.30 11.27 -27.88
C SER A 39 7.55 11.13 -26.54
N SER A 40 6.32 11.65 -26.44
CA SER A 40 5.59 11.75 -25.16
C SER A 40 5.26 10.41 -24.50
N THR A 41 5.43 9.30 -25.21
CA THR A 41 4.95 7.98 -24.80
C THR A 41 6.01 7.05 -24.20
N ARG A 42 7.29 7.44 -24.09
CA ARG A 42 8.36 6.45 -23.89
C ARG A 42 8.91 6.29 -22.47
N PHE A 43 8.78 7.28 -21.60
CA PHE A 43 9.47 7.22 -20.30
C PHE A 43 8.62 7.77 -19.14
N PRO A 44 8.59 7.08 -17.99
CA PRO A 44 7.86 7.51 -16.81
C PRO A 44 8.54 8.72 -16.16
N VAL A 45 7.75 9.73 -15.79
CA VAL A 45 8.19 10.81 -14.92
C VAL A 45 7.71 10.49 -13.50
N TYR A 46 8.64 10.38 -12.56
CA TYR A 46 8.35 10.14 -11.15
C TYR A 46 8.12 11.47 -10.43
N VAL A 47 7.13 11.48 -9.55
CA VAL A 47 6.66 12.64 -8.80
C VAL A 47 6.61 12.30 -7.31
N THR A 48 7.27 13.13 -6.50
CA THR A 48 7.19 13.06 -5.04
C THR A 48 6.74 14.40 -4.48
N ILE A 49 5.72 14.38 -3.62
CA ILE A 49 5.20 15.50 -2.84
C ILE A 49 5.07 15.01 -1.39
N GLY A 50 6.16 15.10 -0.63
CA GLY A 50 6.27 14.44 0.68
C GLY A 50 5.19 14.88 1.68
N SER A 51 4.81 16.16 1.68
CA SER A 51 3.76 16.70 2.57
C SER A 51 2.35 16.20 2.24
N GLN A 52 2.13 15.67 1.03
CA GLN A 52 0.87 15.08 0.57
C GLN A 52 0.90 13.54 0.60
N GLY A 53 2.00 12.92 1.08
CA GLY A 53 2.15 11.48 1.08
C GLY A 53 2.31 10.85 -0.32
N ILE A 54 2.45 11.67 -1.37
CA ILE A 54 2.70 11.22 -2.73
C ILE A 54 4.20 10.94 -2.85
N ASN A 55 4.58 9.70 -3.11
CA ASN A 55 5.98 9.28 -3.17
C ASN A 55 6.20 8.40 -4.39
N ASP A 56 7.07 8.83 -5.30
CA ASP A 56 7.38 8.13 -6.56
C ASP A 56 6.15 7.76 -7.39
N ALA A 57 5.13 8.62 -7.35
CA ALA A 57 3.97 8.50 -8.23
C ALA A 57 4.44 8.67 -9.68
N VAL A 58 3.83 7.96 -10.62
CA VAL A 58 4.22 8.03 -12.03
C VAL A 58 3.25 8.92 -12.77
N LEU A 59 3.77 10.01 -13.30
CA LEU A 59 3.07 10.91 -14.20
C LEU A 59 3.20 10.40 -15.64
N HIS A 60 2.06 10.22 -16.30
CA HIS A 60 1.97 9.70 -17.64
C HIS A 60 1.09 10.62 -18.50
N PRO A 61 1.58 11.12 -19.63
CA PRO A 61 0.76 11.93 -20.52
C PRO A 61 -0.31 11.08 -21.20
N LEU A 62 -1.54 11.57 -21.21
CA LEU A 62 -2.64 10.94 -21.93
C LEU A 62 -2.49 11.27 -23.43
N ALA A 63 -2.35 10.24 -24.26
CA ALA A 63 -2.06 10.40 -25.69
C ALA A 63 -3.23 11.00 -26.49
N LEU A 64 -2.92 11.72 -27.58
CA LEU A 64 -3.93 12.24 -28.53
C LEU A 64 -4.85 11.15 -29.11
N ASN A 65 -4.37 9.91 -29.19
CA ASN A 65 -5.10 8.79 -29.80
C ASN A 65 -6.36 8.40 -29.02
N CYS A 66 -6.43 8.68 -27.71
CA CYS A 66 -7.65 8.51 -26.92
C CYS A 66 -8.55 9.76 -26.92
N GLY A 67 -8.19 10.79 -27.72
CA GLY A 67 -8.95 12.05 -27.83
C GLY A 67 -8.88 12.92 -26.58
N ARG A 68 -8.00 12.59 -25.62
CA ARG A 68 -7.87 13.26 -24.33
C ARG A 68 -6.53 13.98 -24.26
N ARG A 69 -6.53 15.20 -23.71
CA ARG A 69 -5.31 15.99 -23.45
C ARG A 69 -5.13 16.07 -21.95
N GLY A 70 -3.95 15.75 -21.44
CA GLY A 70 -3.64 15.88 -20.01
C GLY A 70 -2.75 14.76 -19.49
N PHE A 71 -2.96 14.36 -18.24
CA PHE A 71 -2.09 13.43 -17.52
C PHE A 71 -2.88 12.46 -16.65
N ALA A 72 -2.32 11.26 -16.49
CA ALA A 72 -2.62 10.38 -15.38
C ALA A 72 -1.45 10.39 -14.37
N LEU A 73 -1.78 10.42 -13.09
CA LEU A 73 -0.86 10.24 -11.98
C LEU A 73 -1.18 8.92 -11.29
N PHE A 74 -0.29 7.95 -11.43
CA PHE A 74 -0.39 6.63 -10.83
C PHE A 74 0.33 6.61 -9.49
N ALA A 75 -0.20 5.88 -8.51
CA ALA A 75 0.40 5.80 -7.17
C ALA A 75 1.83 5.22 -7.17
N GLY A 76 2.22 4.50 -8.23
CA GLY A 76 3.58 4.01 -8.40
C GLY A 76 3.82 3.32 -9.75
N PRO A 77 5.04 2.81 -9.97
CA PRO A 77 5.45 2.24 -11.26
C PRO A 77 4.68 0.98 -11.65
N ASP A 78 4.23 0.18 -10.67
CA ASP A 78 3.49 -1.05 -10.97
C ASP A 78 2.12 -0.75 -11.61
N ASP A 79 1.41 0.28 -11.15
CA ASP A 79 0.13 0.72 -11.74
C ASP A 79 0.32 1.31 -13.14
N HIS A 80 1.40 2.07 -13.31
CA HIS A 80 1.78 2.59 -14.62
C HIS A 80 2.09 1.48 -15.62
N GLN A 81 2.81 0.42 -15.20
CA GLN A 81 3.06 -0.74 -16.05
C GLN A 81 1.77 -1.48 -16.42
N ALA A 82 0.84 -1.63 -15.46
CA ALA A 82 -0.47 -2.23 -15.73
C ALA A 82 -1.27 -1.39 -16.74
N TRP A 83 -1.21 -0.06 -16.64
CA TRP A 83 -1.80 0.85 -17.62
C TRP A 83 -1.20 0.68 -19.03
N LEU A 84 0.14 0.66 -19.14
CA LEU A 84 0.80 0.47 -20.44
C LEU A 84 0.43 -0.88 -21.09
N ALA A 85 0.31 -1.95 -20.28
CA ALA A 85 -0.11 -3.25 -20.77
C ALA A 85 -1.55 -3.22 -21.32
N LEU A 86 -2.45 -2.45 -20.70
CA LEU A 86 -3.81 -2.24 -21.19
C LEU A 86 -3.82 -1.47 -22.51
N GLU A 87 -3.10 -0.35 -22.58
CA GLU A 87 -3.01 0.47 -23.80
C GLU A 87 -2.48 -0.35 -24.99
N ALA A 88 -1.51 -1.24 -24.75
CA ALA A 88 -0.96 -2.14 -25.78
C ALA A 88 -1.98 -3.15 -26.33
N THR A 89 -3.11 -3.36 -25.65
CA THR A 89 -4.18 -4.29 -26.07
C THR A 89 -5.39 -3.59 -26.68
N ASP A 90 -5.30 -2.29 -27.00
CA ASP A 90 -6.43 -1.44 -27.40
C ASP A 90 -7.61 -1.48 -26.39
N GLY A 91 -7.29 -1.77 -25.12
CA GLY A 91 -8.29 -1.82 -24.05
C GLY A 91 -8.90 -0.44 -23.82
N VAL A 92 -10.22 -0.39 -23.66
CA VAL A 92 -10.89 0.84 -23.22
C VAL A 92 -10.54 1.07 -21.73
N PRO A 93 -10.13 2.28 -21.30
CA PRO A 93 -9.82 2.58 -19.90
C PRO A 93 -10.95 2.27 -18.90
N GLU A 94 -12.20 2.21 -19.37
CA GLU A 94 -13.38 1.80 -18.59
C GLU A 94 -13.36 0.30 -18.22
N ASN A 95 -12.54 -0.50 -18.92
CA ASN A 95 -12.23 -1.90 -18.61
C ASN A 95 -10.81 -2.06 -18.04
N ALA A 96 -10.17 -0.96 -17.62
CA ALA A 96 -8.83 -1.00 -17.06
C ALA A 96 -8.79 -1.88 -15.80
N PRO A 97 -7.65 -2.53 -15.51
CA PRO A 97 -7.46 -3.22 -14.26
C PRO A 97 -7.72 -2.29 -13.07
N ALA A 98 -8.18 -2.90 -11.99
CA ALA A 98 -8.50 -2.33 -10.69
C ALA A 98 -7.27 -1.64 -10.04
N PHE A 99 -6.96 -0.39 -10.41
CA PHE A 99 -5.95 0.41 -9.71
C PHE A 99 -6.30 1.90 -9.65
N ALA A 100 -5.99 2.48 -8.50
CA ALA A 100 -6.28 3.87 -8.20
C ALA A 100 -5.36 4.81 -8.98
N ARG A 101 -5.95 5.86 -9.56
CA ARG A 101 -5.20 6.89 -10.29
C ARG A 101 -5.95 8.21 -10.31
N LEU A 102 -5.20 9.28 -10.46
CA LEU A 102 -5.70 10.63 -10.66
C LEU A 102 -5.53 11.01 -12.12
N GLU A 103 -6.56 11.52 -12.77
CA GLU A 103 -6.50 11.98 -14.15
C GLU A 103 -6.86 13.45 -14.24
N LEU A 104 -5.96 14.24 -14.81
CA LEU A 104 -6.20 15.61 -15.25
C LEU A 104 -6.46 15.59 -16.75
N THR A 105 -7.60 16.12 -17.19
CA THR A 105 -7.90 16.29 -18.60
C THR A 105 -8.33 17.70 -18.96
N PHE A 106 -8.10 18.10 -20.20
CA PHE A 106 -8.49 19.37 -20.76
C PHE A 106 -9.61 19.16 -21.79
N GLY A 107 -10.84 19.55 -21.41
CA GLY A 107 -12.06 19.43 -22.22
C GLY A 107 -12.54 20.76 -22.79
N SER A 108 -13.68 20.73 -23.49
CA SER A 108 -14.29 21.92 -24.10
C SER A 108 -15.09 22.73 -23.07
N LEU A 109 -14.93 24.06 -23.08
CA LEU A 109 -15.71 24.99 -22.28
C LEU A 109 -17.22 24.90 -22.56
N ALA A 110 -17.59 24.62 -23.82
CA ALA A 110 -18.99 24.47 -24.21
C ALA A 110 -19.67 23.28 -23.50
N GLU A 111 -18.89 22.31 -23.04
CA GLU A 111 -19.37 21.13 -22.31
C GLU A 111 -19.27 21.29 -20.78
N ALA A 112 -18.61 22.35 -20.29
CA ALA A 112 -18.44 22.60 -18.87
C ALA A 112 -19.75 23.03 -18.19
N HIS A 113 -19.87 22.74 -16.89
CA HIS A 113 -21.02 23.15 -16.09
C HIS A 113 -21.13 24.70 -16.02
N PRO A 114 -22.34 25.30 -16.03
CA PRO A 114 -22.51 26.75 -16.04
C PRO A 114 -21.78 27.50 -14.91
N ALA A 115 -21.72 26.91 -13.70
CA ALA A 115 -20.98 27.50 -12.58
C ALA A 115 -19.47 27.61 -12.87
N VAL A 116 -18.90 26.61 -13.53
CA VAL A 116 -17.49 26.59 -13.95
C VAL A 116 -17.26 27.60 -15.07
N GLN A 117 -18.19 27.71 -16.02
CA GLN A 117 -18.14 28.73 -17.06
C GLN A 117 -18.15 30.14 -16.45
N SER A 118 -19.04 30.38 -15.48
CA SER A 118 -19.14 31.66 -14.77
C SER A 118 -17.87 32.00 -13.99
N GLU A 119 -17.24 31.04 -13.31
CA GLU A 119 -15.94 31.34 -12.66
C GLU A 119 -14.83 31.56 -13.66
N LEU A 120 -14.76 30.75 -14.71
CA LEU A 120 -13.78 30.95 -15.77
C LEU A 120 -13.95 32.29 -16.50
N GLU A 121 -15.14 32.90 -16.52
CA GLU A 121 -15.34 34.27 -17.03
C GLU A 121 -14.75 35.35 -16.12
N ARG A 122 -14.59 35.06 -14.81
CA ARG A 122 -14.02 36.00 -13.84
C ARG A 122 -12.48 36.00 -13.84
N HIS A 123 -11.85 34.92 -14.31
CA HIS A 123 -10.40 34.79 -14.39
C HIS A 123 -9.89 35.03 -15.83
N GLU A 124 -8.77 35.73 -16.00
CA GLU A 124 -8.15 35.93 -17.32
C GLU A 124 -7.69 34.58 -17.89
N ARG A 125 -8.34 34.13 -18.98
CA ARG A 125 -8.08 32.83 -19.59
C ARG A 125 -6.86 32.87 -20.49
N ASN A 126 -5.81 32.16 -20.09
CA ASN A 126 -4.69 31.83 -20.99
C ASN A 126 -4.84 30.42 -21.62
N MET A 127 -6.04 29.82 -21.57
CA MET A 127 -6.35 28.47 -22.11
C MET A 127 -7.39 28.46 -23.25
N GLY A 128 -7.93 29.61 -23.66
CA GLY A 128 -8.97 29.70 -24.70
C GLY A 128 -10.30 29.07 -24.26
N ASP A 129 -10.90 28.24 -25.13
CA ASP A 129 -12.16 27.52 -24.89
C ASP A 129 -11.96 26.16 -24.21
N THR A 130 -10.89 26.02 -23.42
CA THR A 130 -10.50 24.77 -22.76
C THR A 130 -10.69 24.85 -21.25
N VAL A 131 -11.14 23.74 -20.65
CA VAL A 131 -11.37 23.63 -19.20
C VAL A 131 -10.63 22.42 -18.62
N PRO A 132 -9.79 22.60 -17.59
CA PRO A 132 -9.19 21.49 -16.86
C PRO A 132 -10.24 20.77 -16.01
N SER A 133 -10.15 19.45 -15.89
CA SER A 133 -11.00 18.63 -15.03
C SER A 133 -10.18 17.52 -14.39
N VAL A 134 -10.38 17.29 -13.10
CA VAL A 134 -9.71 16.22 -12.35
C VAL A 134 -10.70 15.11 -12.00
N TRP A 135 -10.29 13.87 -12.24
CA TRP A 135 -11.02 12.67 -11.89
C TRP A 135 -10.14 11.75 -11.06
N PHE A 136 -10.69 11.19 -9.99
CA PHE A 136 -10.08 10.09 -9.27
C PHE A 136 -10.76 8.79 -9.69
N PHE A 137 -9.97 7.78 -9.98
CA PHE A 137 -10.42 6.41 -10.18
C PHE A 137 -9.95 5.62 -8.97
N ASP A 138 -10.85 4.87 -8.35
CA ASP A 138 -10.50 3.99 -7.22
C ASP A 138 -9.82 2.71 -7.68
N ASP A 139 -9.50 1.84 -6.73
CA ASP A 139 -8.92 0.52 -6.96
C ASP A 139 -9.87 -0.44 -7.67
N THR A 140 -11.11 -0.07 -7.99
CA THR A 140 -12.02 -0.83 -8.85
C THR A 140 -12.16 -0.21 -10.24
N GLY A 141 -11.46 0.90 -10.49
CA GLY A 141 -11.57 1.68 -11.73
C GLY A 141 -12.84 2.54 -11.78
N LYS A 142 -13.58 2.68 -10.67
CA LYS A 142 -14.78 3.50 -10.64
C LYS A 142 -14.40 4.99 -10.48
N PRO A 143 -14.92 5.87 -11.35
CA PRO A 143 -14.59 7.29 -11.30
C PRO A 143 -15.40 8.03 -10.22
N ARG A 144 -14.75 9.01 -9.59
CA ARG A 144 -15.36 10.12 -8.85
C ARG A 144 -14.71 11.45 -9.27
N PRO A 145 -15.40 12.58 -9.13
CA PRO A 145 -14.76 13.89 -9.24
C PRO A 145 -13.62 14.03 -8.22
N GLY A 146 -12.57 14.75 -8.62
CA GLY A 146 -11.49 15.12 -7.71
C GLY A 146 -11.99 15.98 -6.56
N ASP A 147 -11.42 15.78 -5.37
CA ASP A 147 -11.63 16.63 -4.21
C ASP A 147 -10.53 17.71 -4.10
N VAL A 148 -10.55 18.50 -3.03
CA VAL A 148 -9.59 19.60 -2.82
C VAL A 148 -8.14 19.11 -2.76
N ASP A 149 -7.90 17.94 -2.17
CA ASP A 149 -6.55 17.38 -2.05
C ASP A 149 -6.07 16.90 -3.43
N ASP A 150 -6.95 16.27 -4.21
CA ASP A 150 -6.69 15.86 -5.59
C ASP A 150 -6.36 17.06 -6.49
N LEU A 151 -7.11 18.16 -6.35
CA LEU A 151 -6.84 19.41 -7.06
C LEU A 151 -5.51 20.02 -6.60
N THR A 152 -5.25 20.10 -5.30
CA THR A 152 -4.00 20.66 -4.76
C THR A 152 -2.78 19.88 -5.25
N ALA A 153 -2.88 18.54 -5.32
CA ALA A 153 -1.82 17.70 -5.84
C ALA A 153 -1.53 18.01 -7.32
N PHE A 154 -2.55 18.10 -8.18
CA PHE A 154 -2.35 18.44 -9.58
C PHE A 154 -1.89 19.88 -9.78
N GLU A 155 -2.33 20.83 -8.95
CA GLU A 155 -1.87 22.22 -8.99
C GLU A 155 -0.35 22.25 -8.76
N ALA A 156 0.13 21.58 -7.71
CA ALA A 156 1.53 21.51 -7.38
C ALA A 156 2.36 20.85 -8.50
N VAL A 157 1.89 19.73 -9.06
CA VAL A 157 2.55 19.06 -10.20
C VAL A 157 2.57 19.96 -11.44
N ALA A 158 1.45 20.59 -11.78
CA ALA A 158 1.34 21.46 -12.94
C ALA A 158 2.24 22.69 -12.81
N ALA A 159 2.27 23.33 -11.65
CA ALA A 159 3.16 24.44 -11.36
C ALA A 159 4.64 24.04 -11.48
N ALA A 160 5.01 22.86 -10.95
CA ALA A 160 6.37 22.35 -11.04
C ALA A 160 6.81 22.09 -12.49
N ILE A 161 5.92 21.53 -13.33
CA ILE A 161 6.19 21.28 -14.77
C ILE A 161 6.24 22.59 -15.55
N ALA A 162 5.31 23.52 -15.29
CA ALA A 162 5.22 24.79 -16.01
C ALA A 162 6.44 25.69 -15.78
N TRP A 163 7.14 25.51 -14.66
CA TRP A 163 8.30 26.31 -14.26
C TRP A 163 9.63 25.86 -14.89
N THR A 164 9.70 24.68 -15.53
CA THR A 164 10.97 24.05 -15.95
C THR A 164 11.86 25.02 -16.76
N PRO A 165 13.10 25.31 -16.29
CA PRO A 165 13.85 26.52 -16.66
C PRO A 165 14.38 26.59 -18.11
N ASP A 166 14.31 25.48 -18.85
CA ASP A 166 14.50 25.45 -20.31
C ASP A 166 13.14 25.43 -21.00
N ALA A 167 12.33 26.47 -20.82
CA ALA A 167 11.05 26.66 -21.53
C ALA A 167 11.24 27.01 -23.03
N SER A 168 12.31 26.50 -23.66
CA SER A 168 12.23 26.13 -25.08
C SER A 168 11.42 24.83 -25.17
N SER A 169 10.82 24.55 -26.32
CA SER A 169 10.14 23.26 -26.55
C SER A 169 11.06 22.06 -26.22
N GLU A 170 12.38 22.21 -26.36
CA GLU A 170 13.37 21.15 -26.11
C GLU A 170 13.48 20.73 -24.63
N GLY A 171 13.45 21.64 -23.66
CA GLY A 171 13.60 21.26 -22.24
C GLY A 171 12.38 20.52 -21.69
N VAL A 172 11.20 20.94 -22.14
CA VAL A 172 9.93 20.26 -21.88
C VAL A 172 9.89 18.92 -22.62
N GLU A 173 10.32 18.87 -23.88
CA GLU A 173 10.42 17.62 -24.62
C GLU A 173 11.37 16.62 -23.95
N SER A 174 12.53 17.06 -23.45
CA SER A 174 13.45 16.21 -22.68
C SER A 174 12.83 15.74 -21.35
N PHE A 175 12.04 16.60 -20.69
CA PHE A 175 11.31 16.24 -19.48
C PHE A 175 10.26 15.15 -19.75
N VAL A 176 9.40 15.35 -20.76
CA VAL A 176 8.37 14.38 -21.15
C VAL A 176 8.98 13.12 -21.75
N ALA A 177 10.11 13.24 -22.44
CA ALA A 177 10.89 12.11 -22.92
C ALA A 177 11.67 11.41 -21.79
N GLY A 178 11.45 11.76 -20.51
CA GLY A 178 12.09 11.15 -19.34
C GLY A 178 13.61 11.14 -19.39
N GLN A 179 14.21 12.11 -20.10
CA GLN A 179 15.66 12.28 -20.20
C GLN A 179 16.24 13.11 -19.05
N ILE A 180 15.47 13.25 -17.96
CA ILE A 180 15.89 13.92 -16.73
C ILE A 180 16.96 13.03 -16.07
N SER A 181 18.23 13.41 -16.22
CA SER A 181 19.35 12.66 -15.66
C SER A 181 19.52 12.84 -14.14
N GLU A 182 19.01 13.95 -13.59
CA GLU A 182 19.09 14.26 -12.15
C GLU A 182 17.72 14.75 -11.63
N PRO A 183 17.30 14.33 -10.42
CA PRO A 183 16.10 14.83 -9.77
C PRO A 183 16.03 16.35 -9.70
N VAL A 184 14.84 16.90 -9.94
CA VAL A 184 14.57 18.33 -9.85
C VAL A 184 13.55 18.58 -8.75
N THR A 185 14.00 19.16 -7.62
CA THR A 185 13.12 19.59 -6.52
C THR A 185 12.71 21.05 -6.70
N ARG A 186 11.44 21.36 -6.45
CA ARG A 186 10.87 22.71 -6.54
C ARG A 186 9.92 22.99 -5.39
N VAL A 187 10.04 24.19 -4.83
CA VAL A 187 9.02 24.77 -3.97
C VAL A 187 7.99 25.42 -4.88
N VAL A 188 6.73 24.98 -4.79
CA VAL A 188 5.60 25.54 -5.55
C VAL A 188 4.49 25.96 -4.59
N SER A 189 3.72 26.97 -4.98
CA SER A 189 2.50 27.32 -4.26
C SER A 189 1.31 26.57 -4.87
N ALA A 190 0.53 25.88 -4.04
CA ALA A 190 -0.68 25.17 -4.43
C ALA A 190 -1.68 25.16 -3.27
N GLY A 191 -3.00 25.20 -3.52
CA GLY A 191 -4.02 25.11 -2.47
C GLY A 191 -3.88 26.16 -1.34
N GLY A 192 -3.18 27.27 -1.58
CA GLY A 192 -2.83 28.29 -0.57
C GLY A 192 -1.65 27.94 0.35
N GLY A 193 -0.93 26.85 0.10
CA GLY A 193 0.29 26.44 0.82
C GLY A 193 1.52 26.31 -0.09
N GLU A 194 2.68 26.03 0.51
CA GLU A 194 3.92 25.73 -0.22
C GLU A 194 4.26 24.24 -0.16
N PHE A 195 4.68 23.67 -1.29
CA PHE A 195 4.95 22.26 -1.48
C PHE A 195 6.31 22.04 -2.12
N ASP A 196 7.10 21.11 -1.57
CA ASP A 196 8.27 20.56 -2.24
C ASP A 196 7.81 19.46 -3.21
N VAL A 197 7.91 19.74 -4.51
CA VAL A 197 7.62 18.80 -5.59
C VAL A 197 8.94 18.38 -6.23
N GLU A 198 9.21 17.08 -6.21
CA GLU A 198 10.38 16.49 -6.83
C GLU A 198 9.99 15.69 -8.08
N LEU A 199 10.65 15.96 -9.19
CA LEU A 199 10.42 15.34 -10.50
C LEU A 199 11.69 14.62 -10.98
N SER A 200 11.56 13.42 -11.53
CA SER A 200 12.71 12.65 -12.02
C SER A 200 12.36 11.65 -13.12
N GLY A 201 13.32 11.36 -14.00
CA GLY A 201 13.21 10.31 -15.03
C GLY A 201 13.49 8.90 -14.49
N SER A 202 13.89 8.80 -13.22
CA SER A 202 14.08 7.55 -12.49
C SER A 202 13.40 7.64 -11.12
N PRO A 203 12.98 6.51 -10.53
CA PRO A 203 12.37 6.54 -9.20
C PRO A 203 13.32 7.17 -8.18
N LEU A 204 12.81 8.12 -7.39
CA LEU A 204 13.53 8.96 -6.44
C LEU A 204 13.80 8.20 -5.14
N GLY A 205 12.81 7.42 -4.69
CA GLY A 205 12.97 6.52 -3.57
C GLY A 205 13.69 5.24 -3.97
N ALA A 206 14.63 4.80 -3.13
CA ALA A 206 15.21 3.45 -3.18
C ALA A 206 14.14 2.35 -3.20
N GLU A 207 12.93 2.69 -2.78
CA GLU A 207 11.78 1.81 -2.62
C GLU A 207 10.94 1.67 -3.92
N ALA A 208 10.87 2.70 -4.78
CA ALA A 208 10.16 2.65 -6.07
C ALA A 208 11.00 2.07 -7.21
N ALA A 209 12.32 2.12 -7.10
CA ALA A 209 13.26 1.56 -8.06
C ALA A 209 13.55 0.06 -7.87
N LEU A 210 12.85 -0.63 -6.96
CA LEU A 210 13.21 -2.00 -6.62
C LEU A 210 12.85 -2.96 -7.77
N PRO A 211 13.84 -3.54 -8.50
CA PRO A 211 13.56 -4.70 -9.33
C PRO A 211 12.93 -5.80 -8.46
N ALA A 212 12.23 -6.77 -9.06
CA ALA A 212 11.57 -7.85 -8.31
C ALA A 212 12.48 -8.47 -7.25
N SER A 213 13.72 -8.81 -7.58
CA SER A 213 14.70 -9.33 -6.60
C SER A 213 14.94 -8.41 -5.39
N ALA A 214 14.88 -7.09 -5.58
CA ALA A 214 15.24 -6.12 -4.55
C ALA A 214 14.17 -5.94 -3.46
N LEU A 215 12.91 -6.32 -3.70
CA LEU A 215 11.89 -6.35 -2.63
C LEU A 215 12.21 -7.42 -1.58
N LEU A 216 12.52 -8.65 -2.02
CA LEU A 216 12.89 -9.73 -1.08
C LEU A 216 14.26 -9.48 -0.45
N ASP A 217 15.21 -8.89 -1.19
CA ASP A 217 16.49 -8.49 -0.60
C ASP A 217 16.35 -7.36 0.42
N GLY A 218 15.42 -6.41 0.19
CA GLY A 218 15.05 -5.38 1.15
C GLY A 218 14.53 -5.97 2.45
N LEU A 219 13.60 -6.93 2.37
CA LEU A 219 13.10 -7.66 3.54
C LEU A 219 14.23 -8.41 4.28
N ARG A 220 15.13 -9.09 3.57
CA ARG A 220 16.30 -9.76 4.18
C ARG A 220 17.27 -8.78 4.82
N ALA A 221 17.47 -7.61 4.22
CA ALA A 221 18.34 -6.56 4.75
C ALA A 221 17.78 -5.98 6.04
N LEU A 222 16.45 -5.79 6.12
CA LEU A 222 15.77 -5.36 7.34
C LEU A 222 15.97 -6.37 8.47
N GLU A 223 15.77 -7.66 8.21
CA GLU A 223 16.04 -8.71 9.20
C GLU A 223 17.49 -8.74 9.70
N ALA A 224 18.45 -8.46 8.81
CA ALA A 224 19.87 -8.44 9.17
C ALA A 224 20.25 -7.24 10.05
N LYS A 225 19.53 -6.12 9.90
CA LYS A 225 19.72 -4.88 10.68
C LYS A 225 18.94 -4.87 12.00
N ASP A 226 17.95 -5.74 12.15
CA ASP A 226 17.00 -5.70 13.26
C ASP A 226 17.64 -5.90 14.65
N ASP A 227 17.42 -4.93 15.52
CA ASP A 227 17.72 -4.96 16.96
C ASP A 227 16.49 -5.31 17.82
N GLY A 228 15.33 -5.55 17.18
CA GLY A 228 14.08 -5.99 17.79
C GLY A 228 12.87 -5.10 17.46
N TRP A 229 13.09 -3.93 16.84
CA TRP A 229 12.03 -2.94 16.54
C TRP A 229 11.85 -2.65 15.06
N LEU A 230 12.89 -2.82 14.23
CA LEU A 230 12.88 -2.40 12.82
C LEU A 230 11.95 -3.27 11.98
N LEU A 231 11.80 -4.54 12.36
CA LEU A 231 10.85 -5.45 11.75
C LEU A 231 9.38 -5.10 12.03
N GLN A 232 9.04 -4.11 12.86
CA GLN A 232 7.67 -3.59 12.99
C GLN A 232 7.51 -2.18 12.42
N GLY A 233 8.55 -1.68 11.75
CA GLY A 233 8.63 -0.30 11.26
C GLY A 233 7.83 -0.05 9.96
N PRO A 234 7.60 1.23 9.64
CA PRO A 234 6.95 1.66 8.39
C PRO A 234 7.70 1.16 7.13
N GLU A 235 9.03 1.05 7.18
CA GLU A 235 9.86 0.58 6.05
C GLU A 235 9.49 -0.86 5.61
N ARG A 236 9.29 -1.77 6.56
CA ARG A 236 8.83 -3.15 6.24
C ARG A 236 7.45 -3.12 5.58
N ARG A 237 6.51 -2.38 6.17
CA ARG A 237 5.12 -2.31 5.67
C ARG A 237 5.06 -1.76 4.26
N ALA A 238 5.94 -0.82 3.93
CA ALA A 238 6.01 -0.24 2.60
C ALA A 238 6.51 -1.26 1.54
N ILE A 239 7.56 -2.04 1.87
CA ILE A 239 8.02 -3.16 1.03
C ILE A 239 6.95 -4.26 0.90
N GLU A 240 6.31 -4.64 2.00
CA GLU A 240 5.22 -5.62 2.01
C GLU A 240 4.00 -5.14 1.20
N TYR A 241 3.66 -3.86 1.30
CA TYR A 241 2.58 -3.26 0.50
C TYR A 241 2.86 -3.40 -0.99
N ARG A 242 4.08 -3.05 -1.44
CA ARG A 242 4.51 -3.25 -2.83
C ARG A 242 4.49 -4.71 -3.27
N LEU A 243 5.00 -5.61 -2.41
CA LEU A 243 4.97 -7.04 -2.67
C LEU A 243 3.51 -7.54 -2.84
N GLY A 244 2.59 -7.05 -2.01
CA GLY A 244 1.16 -7.38 -2.09
C GLY A 244 0.50 -6.87 -3.35
N ARG A 245 0.87 -5.67 -3.80
CA ARG A 245 0.39 -5.11 -5.05
C ARG A 245 0.85 -5.92 -6.24
N ARG A 246 2.13 -6.33 -6.30
CA ARG A 246 2.62 -7.21 -7.37
C ARG A 246 1.99 -8.60 -7.33
N PHE A 247 1.74 -9.13 -6.14
CA PHE A 247 1.02 -10.39 -5.98
C PHE A 247 -0.42 -10.27 -6.51
N ALA A 248 -1.15 -9.20 -6.17
CA ALA A 248 -2.52 -8.98 -6.62
C ALA A 248 -2.66 -8.95 -8.15
N HIS A 249 -1.62 -8.53 -8.87
CA HIS A 249 -1.57 -8.52 -10.34
C HIS A 249 -1.03 -9.83 -10.95
N SER A 250 -0.68 -10.81 -10.13
CA SER A 250 -0.12 -12.06 -10.62
C SER A 250 -1.21 -13.01 -11.11
N PRO A 251 -0.92 -13.89 -12.09
CA PRO A 251 -1.87 -14.92 -12.53
C PRO A 251 -2.36 -15.80 -11.37
N GLU A 252 -1.51 -16.08 -10.38
CA GLU A 252 -1.83 -16.89 -9.20
C GLU A 252 -2.89 -16.24 -8.30
N ALA A 253 -2.98 -14.91 -8.27
CA ALA A 253 -3.99 -14.20 -7.49
C ALA A 253 -5.35 -14.10 -8.19
N SER A 254 -5.42 -14.30 -9.51
CA SER A 254 -6.64 -14.10 -10.31
C SER A 254 -7.81 -15.03 -9.93
N GLU A 255 -7.51 -16.19 -9.33
CA GLU A 255 -8.52 -17.18 -8.92
C GLU A 255 -8.99 -17.00 -7.46
N LEU A 256 -8.45 -16.04 -6.72
CA LEU A 256 -8.77 -15.84 -5.30
C LEU A 256 -10.10 -15.07 -5.13
N MET A 257 -11.14 -15.77 -4.68
CA MET A 257 -12.49 -15.20 -4.50
C MET A 257 -12.58 -14.10 -3.44
N GLU A 258 -11.74 -14.16 -2.40
CA GLU A 258 -11.80 -13.26 -1.23
C GLU A 258 -10.64 -12.25 -1.17
N GLY A 259 -9.90 -12.13 -2.28
CA GLY A 259 -8.79 -11.19 -2.43
C GLY A 259 -7.46 -11.67 -1.84
N THR A 260 -6.46 -10.78 -1.87
CA THR A 260 -5.06 -11.13 -1.58
C THR A 260 -4.60 -10.77 -0.17
N TRP A 261 -5.39 -10.06 0.63
CA TRP A 261 -4.95 -9.50 1.91
C TRP A 261 -4.54 -10.55 2.98
N TYR A 262 -4.98 -11.80 2.86
CA TYR A 262 -4.65 -12.90 3.78
C TYR A 262 -3.14 -13.12 3.97
N TRP A 263 -2.32 -12.96 2.92
CA TRP A 263 -0.87 -13.12 3.05
C TRP A 263 -0.24 -12.03 3.93
N GLN A 264 -0.82 -10.83 3.99
CA GLN A 264 -0.32 -9.73 4.84
C GLN A 264 -0.53 -10.05 6.32
N THR A 265 -1.68 -10.65 6.67
CA THR A 265 -1.93 -11.18 8.01
C THR A 265 -0.87 -12.22 8.38
N PHE A 266 -0.58 -13.16 7.48
CA PHE A 266 0.48 -14.14 7.67
C PHE A 266 1.86 -13.49 7.87
N ALA A 267 2.25 -12.54 7.01
CA ALA A 267 3.51 -11.82 7.11
C ALA A 267 3.65 -11.08 8.45
N HIS A 268 2.58 -10.42 8.92
CA HIS A 268 2.55 -9.79 10.23
C HIS A 268 2.83 -10.77 11.37
N TRP A 269 2.19 -11.94 11.38
CA TRP A 269 2.40 -12.95 12.42
C TRP A 269 3.78 -13.59 12.35
N ALA A 270 4.28 -13.89 11.16
CA ALA A 270 5.64 -14.40 10.95
C ALA A 270 6.67 -13.44 11.56
N VAL A 271 6.52 -12.14 11.28
CA VAL A 271 7.47 -11.15 11.77
C VAL A 271 7.34 -10.93 13.28
N SER A 272 6.13 -10.78 13.80
CA SER A 272 5.90 -10.48 15.23
C SER A 272 6.24 -11.64 16.17
N HIS A 273 6.17 -12.89 15.70
CA HIS A 273 6.35 -14.07 16.58
C HIS A 273 7.59 -14.90 16.24
N ILE A 274 7.91 -15.04 14.95
CA ILE A 274 9.08 -15.80 14.50
C ILE A 274 10.30 -14.87 14.35
N GLY A 275 10.07 -13.57 14.11
CA GLY A 275 11.13 -12.62 13.78
C GLY A 275 11.70 -12.87 12.39
N SER A 276 10.85 -13.31 11.45
CA SER A 276 11.22 -13.59 10.06
C SER A 276 10.15 -13.06 9.13
N THR A 277 10.58 -12.44 8.04
CA THR A 277 9.75 -11.99 6.93
C THR A 277 9.51 -13.15 5.96
N VAL A 278 8.58 -12.96 5.04
CA VAL A 278 8.30 -13.92 3.96
C VAL A 278 9.53 -14.23 3.09
N ALA A 279 10.54 -13.35 3.07
CA ALA A 279 11.76 -13.54 2.27
C ALA A 279 12.74 -14.56 2.88
N SER A 280 12.64 -14.88 4.17
CA SER A 280 13.53 -15.82 4.87
C SER A 280 12.82 -16.93 5.66
N LEU A 281 11.50 -16.80 5.87
CA LEU A 281 10.70 -17.76 6.61
C LEU A 281 10.73 -19.13 5.92
N ASP A 282 11.18 -20.15 6.64
CA ASP A 282 11.23 -21.53 6.17
C ASP A 282 9.90 -22.28 6.40
N ALA A 283 9.83 -23.51 5.91
CA ALA A 283 8.62 -24.34 6.02
C ALA A 283 8.22 -24.64 7.48
N SER A 284 9.18 -24.69 8.42
CA SER A 284 8.87 -24.89 9.84
C SER A 284 8.27 -23.63 10.45
N GLY A 285 8.82 -22.46 10.12
CA GLY A 285 8.27 -21.18 10.52
C GLY A 285 6.88 -20.94 9.93
N LEU A 286 6.66 -21.31 8.67
CA LEU A 286 5.32 -21.31 8.08
C LEU A 286 4.35 -22.21 8.85
N GLU A 287 4.76 -23.45 9.16
CA GLU A 287 3.91 -24.38 9.91
C GLU A 287 3.55 -23.84 11.30
N GLU A 288 4.50 -23.21 12.00
CA GLU A 288 4.27 -22.55 13.29
C GLU A 288 3.27 -21.38 13.15
N VAL A 289 3.44 -20.52 12.15
CA VAL A 289 2.52 -19.39 11.94
C VAL A 289 1.11 -19.88 11.61
N VAL A 290 0.98 -20.77 10.64
CA VAL A 290 -0.31 -21.21 10.10
C VAL A 290 -1.06 -22.10 11.10
N PHE A 291 -0.38 -23.04 11.77
CA PHE A 291 -1.04 -24.08 12.57
C PHE A 291 -0.85 -23.93 14.09
N ASP A 292 -0.10 -22.94 14.59
CA ASP A 292 0.01 -22.67 16.03
C ASP A 292 -0.32 -21.20 16.38
N ILE A 293 0.11 -20.23 15.58
CA ILE A 293 -0.11 -18.81 15.90
C ILE A 293 -1.49 -18.36 15.45
N VAL A 294 -1.84 -18.55 14.18
CA VAL A 294 -3.13 -18.12 13.60
C VAL A 294 -4.33 -18.69 14.40
N PRO A 295 -4.44 -20.00 14.68
CA PRO A 295 -5.58 -20.55 15.42
C PRO A 295 -5.75 -19.95 16.81
N ARG A 296 -4.63 -19.60 17.45
CA ARG A 296 -4.58 -19.09 18.82
C ARG A 296 -4.83 -17.59 18.92
N LYS A 297 -4.46 -16.82 17.89
CA LYS A 297 -4.40 -15.34 17.96
C LYS A 297 -5.40 -14.66 17.01
N VAL A 298 -5.69 -15.23 15.83
CA VAL A 298 -6.64 -14.64 14.89
C VAL A 298 -8.07 -14.93 15.34
N SER A 299 -8.84 -13.86 15.57
CA SER A 299 -10.24 -13.93 15.98
C SER A 299 -11.14 -13.86 14.75
N ALA A 300 -11.13 -14.93 13.96
CA ALA A 300 -11.99 -15.14 12.81
C ALA A 300 -12.72 -16.48 12.97
N ASP A 301 -13.82 -16.64 12.25
CA ASP A 301 -14.60 -17.87 12.22
C ASP A 301 -13.88 -18.96 11.40
N VAL A 302 -14.41 -20.18 11.45
CA VAL A 302 -13.76 -21.36 10.87
C VAL A 302 -13.66 -21.28 9.35
N ASP A 303 -14.57 -20.56 8.71
CA ASP A 303 -14.60 -20.27 7.27
C ASP A 303 -13.38 -19.46 6.79
N TYR A 304 -12.68 -18.76 7.68
CA TYR A 304 -11.41 -18.09 7.39
C TYR A 304 -10.30 -19.04 6.91
N ALA A 305 -10.34 -20.31 7.32
CA ALA A 305 -9.24 -21.25 7.11
C ALA A 305 -8.95 -21.52 5.62
N ARG A 306 -10.00 -21.77 4.83
CA ARG A 306 -9.88 -22.09 3.40
C ARG A 306 -9.30 -20.94 2.57
N PRO A 307 -9.89 -19.72 2.55
CA PRO A 307 -9.37 -18.61 1.76
C PRO A 307 -7.97 -18.19 2.22
N PHE A 308 -7.66 -18.31 3.52
CA PHE A 308 -6.31 -18.09 4.04
C PHE A 308 -5.29 -19.07 3.44
N ILE A 309 -5.56 -20.38 3.49
CA ILE A 309 -4.65 -21.40 2.91
C ILE A 309 -4.53 -21.24 1.40
N GLU A 310 -5.62 -20.98 0.69
CA GLU A 310 -5.63 -20.77 -0.77
C GLU A 310 -4.82 -19.54 -1.16
N SER A 311 -4.98 -18.42 -0.45
CA SER A 311 -4.18 -17.21 -0.64
C SER A 311 -2.69 -17.47 -0.42
N LEU A 312 -2.31 -18.21 0.63
CA LEU A 312 -0.90 -18.55 0.87
C LEU A 312 -0.33 -19.50 -0.19
N ARG A 313 -1.13 -20.45 -0.71
CA ARG A 313 -0.71 -21.31 -1.83
C ARG A 313 -0.44 -20.47 -3.08
N ALA A 314 -1.34 -19.56 -3.43
CA ALA A 314 -1.16 -18.66 -4.56
C ALA A 314 0.08 -17.77 -4.36
N PHE A 315 0.24 -17.20 -3.16
CA PHE A 315 1.35 -16.32 -2.83
C PHE A 315 2.71 -17.02 -2.94
N TYR A 316 2.86 -18.22 -2.37
CA TYR A 316 4.13 -18.95 -2.45
C TYR A 316 4.42 -19.51 -3.85
N ARG A 317 3.40 -19.86 -4.65
CA ARG A 317 3.59 -20.22 -6.08
C ARG A 317 4.11 -19.02 -6.86
N TRP A 318 3.54 -17.85 -6.61
CA TRP A 318 4.01 -16.60 -7.21
C TRP A 318 5.44 -16.27 -6.79
N LEU A 319 5.77 -16.36 -5.50
CA LEU A 319 7.14 -16.14 -5.02
C LEU A 319 8.16 -17.13 -5.59
N GLU A 320 7.76 -18.39 -5.80
CA GLU A 320 8.57 -19.41 -6.47
C GLU A 320 8.82 -19.02 -7.94
N ARG A 321 7.78 -18.67 -8.70
CA ARG A 321 7.89 -18.33 -10.12
C ARG A 321 8.60 -17.00 -10.38
N GLU A 322 8.14 -15.94 -9.71
CA GLU A 322 8.54 -14.56 -10.01
C GLU A 322 9.87 -14.19 -9.36
N TYR A 323 10.15 -14.71 -8.15
CA TYR A 323 11.34 -14.34 -7.38
C TYR A 323 12.32 -15.50 -7.18
N SER A 324 12.03 -16.70 -7.72
CA SER A 324 12.85 -17.90 -7.51
C SER A 324 13.16 -18.15 -6.03
N LEU A 325 12.19 -17.90 -5.14
CA LEU A 325 12.39 -17.97 -3.70
C LEU A 325 12.76 -19.41 -3.27
N PRO A 326 13.99 -19.67 -2.77
CA PRO A 326 14.49 -21.05 -2.64
C PRO A 326 13.65 -21.94 -1.72
N GLN A 327 13.06 -21.38 -0.67
CA GLN A 327 12.24 -22.12 0.29
C GLN A 327 10.75 -22.21 -0.07
N ALA A 328 10.32 -21.60 -1.17
CA ALA A 328 8.90 -21.57 -1.54
C ALA A 328 8.33 -22.97 -1.81
N SER A 329 9.08 -23.84 -2.50
CA SER A 329 8.69 -25.23 -2.75
C SER A 329 8.42 -26.02 -1.46
N ALA A 330 9.27 -25.86 -0.44
CA ALA A 330 9.10 -26.51 0.85
C ALA A 330 7.89 -25.95 1.63
N CYS A 331 7.65 -24.65 1.54
CA CYS A 331 6.47 -23.99 2.11
C CYS A 331 5.18 -24.48 1.42
N LEU A 332 5.17 -24.55 0.09
CA LEU A 332 4.07 -25.09 -0.71
C LEU A 332 3.79 -26.55 -0.39
N ALA A 333 4.81 -27.37 -0.16
CA ALA A 333 4.62 -28.77 0.23
C ALA A 333 3.83 -28.90 1.54
N ARG A 334 4.02 -27.98 2.50
CA ARG A 334 3.23 -27.93 3.74
C ARG A 334 1.79 -27.50 3.48
N LEU A 335 1.60 -26.46 2.68
CA LEU A 335 0.27 -25.93 2.35
C LEU A 335 -0.54 -26.88 1.47
N ASN A 336 0.11 -27.67 0.60
CA ASN A 336 -0.52 -28.62 -0.31
C ASN A 336 -0.80 -29.98 0.33
N ALA A 337 -0.46 -30.19 1.61
CA ALA A 337 -0.87 -31.40 2.31
C ALA A 337 -2.40 -31.51 2.27
N PRO A 338 -2.98 -32.69 1.91
CA PRO A 338 -4.41 -32.86 1.66
C PRO A 338 -5.30 -32.31 2.78
N GLU A 339 -4.85 -32.45 4.02
CA GLU A 339 -5.55 -32.10 5.26
C GLU A 339 -5.28 -30.67 5.75
N SER A 340 -4.58 -29.82 4.98
CA SER A 340 -4.15 -28.51 5.48
C SER A 340 -5.31 -27.60 5.88
N VAL A 341 -6.40 -27.62 5.11
CA VAL A 341 -7.57 -26.79 5.39
C VAL A 341 -8.32 -27.34 6.60
N GLU A 342 -8.63 -28.63 6.60
CA GLU A 342 -9.35 -29.32 7.68
C GLU A 342 -8.59 -29.23 9.01
N ARG A 343 -7.26 -29.32 8.96
CA ARG A 343 -6.39 -29.14 10.14
C ARG A 343 -6.51 -27.73 10.69
N LEU A 344 -6.46 -26.70 9.84
CA LEU A 344 -6.59 -25.32 10.27
C LEU A 344 -7.99 -25.05 10.84
N GLU A 345 -9.04 -25.53 10.18
CA GLU A 345 -10.42 -25.45 10.65
C GLU A 345 -10.59 -26.07 12.04
N ALA A 346 -10.09 -27.30 12.25
CA ALA A 346 -10.16 -27.98 13.54
C ALA A 346 -9.44 -27.19 14.65
N LEU A 347 -8.26 -26.64 14.35
CA LEU A 347 -7.50 -25.83 15.30
C LEU A 347 -8.19 -24.50 15.61
N MET A 348 -8.85 -23.87 14.62
CA MET A 348 -9.58 -22.61 14.79
C MET A 348 -10.91 -22.79 15.54
N ALA A 349 -11.54 -23.96 15.44
CA ALA A 349 -12.76 -24.32 16.18
C ALA A 349 -12.48 -24.71 17.64
N ASP A 350 -11.26 -25.15 17.95
CA ASP A 350 -10.89 -25.61 19.29
C ASP A 350 -10.56 -24.44 20.23
N SER A 351 -11.54 -24.08 21.06
CA SER A 351 -11.41 -23.03 22.07
C SER A 351 -10.28 -23.24 23.09
N THR A 352 -9.79 -24.48 23.26
CA THR A 352 -8.66 -24.76 24.16
C THR A 352 -7.33 -24.23 23.62
N ASN A 353 -7.25 -23.97 22.31
CA ASN A 353 -6.09 -23.39 21.64
C ASN A 353 -6.07 -21.85 21.69
N PHE A 354 -7.14 -21.20 22.17
CA PHE A 354 -7.26 -19.75 22.09
C PHE A 354 -6.36 -19.03 23.10
N SER A 355 -5.71 -17.97 22.64
CA SER A 355 -5.06 -17.02 23.54
C SER A 355 -6.12 -16.33 24.41
N ARG A 356 -5.70 -15.79 25.57
CA ARG A 356 -6.60 -15.06 26.47
C ARG A 356 -7.35 -13.93 25.76
N THR A 357 -6.65 -13.19 24.91
CA THR A 357 -7.23 -12.12 24.10
C THR A 357 -8.29 -12.67 23.14
N LYS A 358 -7.99 -13.75 22.40
CA LYS A 358 -8.98 -14.39 21.51
C LYS A 358 -10.20 -14.89 22.28
N VAL A 359 -10.02 -15.51 23.47
CA VAL A 359 -11.15 -15.93 24.32
C VAL A 359 -12.06 -14.75 24.66
N MET A 360 -11.49 -13.59 25.02
CA MET A 360 -12.26 -12.39 25.32
C MET A 360 -13.02 -11.88 24.10
N VAL A 361 -12.37 -11.86 22.94
CA VAL A 361 -12.99 -11.45 21.67
C VAL A 361 -14.15 -12.37 21.29
N MET A 362 -13.95 -13.69 21.35
CA MET A 362 -15.00 -14.67 21.03
C MET A 362 -16.16 -14.60 22.04
N GLN A 363 -15.88 -14.36 23.33
CA GLN A 363 -16.92 -14.15 24.35
C GLN A 363 -17.72 -12.86 24.14
N ALA A 364 -17.10 -11.79 23.67
CA ALA A 364 -17.79 -10.55 23.33
C ALA A 364 -18.70 -10.74 22.11
N ARG A 365 -18.19 -11.37 21.04
CA ARG A 365 -18.98 -11.69 19.84
C ARG A 365 -20.18 -12.59 20.14
N ALA A 366 -20.01 -13.61 20.97
CA ALA A 366 -21.11 -14.49 21.39
C ALA A 366 -22.24 -13.74 22.14
N ARG A 367 -21.95 -12.54 22.66
CA ARG A 367 -22.92 -11.66 23.32
C ARG A 367 -23.44 -10.55 22.40
N GLY A 368 -23.09 -10.57 21.12
CA GLY A 368 -23.48 -9.57 20.13
C GLY A 368 -22.68 -8.26 20.22
N ILE A 369 -21.56 -8.24 20.95
CA ILE A 369 -20.66 -7.09 21.01
C ILE A 369 -19.70 -7.20 19.82
N ASP A 370 -19.65 -6.18 18.97
CA ASP A 370 -18.71 -6.10 17.86
C ASP A 370 -17.44 -5.33 18.27
N PRO A 371 -16.31 -6.02 18.50
CA PRO A 371 -15.08 -5.37 18.95
C PRO A 371 -14.34 -4.59 17.86
N SER A 372 -14.83 -4.63 16.61
CA SER A 372 -14.30 -3.77 15.54
C SER A 372 -14.84 -2.34 15.59
N THR A 373 -15.91 -2.11 16.38
CA THR A 373 -16.48 -0.77 16.60
C THR A 373 -15.84 -0.09 17.83
N PRO A 374 -15.74 1.26 17.86
CA PRO A 374 -15.29 1.99 19.04
C PRO A 374 -16.10 1.63 20.29
N GLU A 375 -17.42 1.53 20.16
CA GLU A 375 -18.35 1.20 21.24
C GLU A 375 -18.11 -0.20 21.78
N GLY A 376 -17.98 -1.19 20.90
CA GLY A 376 -17.73 -2.57 21.31
C GLY A 376 -16.33 -2.78 21.90
N ALA A 377 -15.32 -2.06 21.39
CA ALA A 377 -13.98 -2.05 21.98
C ALA A 377 -13.99 -1.45 23.40
N MET A 378 -14.71 -0.34 23.61
CA MET A 378 -14.87 0.28 24.93
C MET A 378 -15.62 -0.64 25.90
N GLN A 379 -16.68 -1.33 25.45
CA GLN A 379 -17.40 -2.31 26.25
C GLN A 379 -16.50 -3.47 26.66
N MET A 380 -15.72 -4.02 25.73
CA MET A 380 -14.77 -5.08 26.01
C MET A 380 -13.69 -4.64 27.02
N GLN A 381 -13.18 -3.42 26.89
CA GLN A 381 -12.20 -2.86 27.84
C GLN A 381 -12.80 -2.68 29.24
N ALA A 382 -14.04 -2.20 29.35
CA ALA A 382 -14.72 -2.04 30.62
C ALA A 382 -14.92 -3.40 31.33
N GLU A 383 -15.29 -4.43 30.59
CA GLU A 383 -15.45 -5.79 31.12
C GLU A 383 -14.11 -6.39 31.58
N TYR A 384 -13.05 -6.19 30.78
CA TYR A 384 -11.71 -6.61 31.17
C TYR A 384 -11.29 -5.93 32.48
N ASN A 385 -11.46 -4.60 32.56
CA ASN A 385 -11.13 -3.83 33.74
C ASN A 385 -11.95 -4.27 34.97
N ALA A 386 -13.25 -4.52 34.81
CA ALA A 386 -14.10 -5.04 35.88
C ALA A 386 -13.64 -6.42 36.39
N ARG A 387 -13.21 -7.30 35.48
CA ARG A 387 -12.71 -8.63 35.81
C ARG A 387 -11.34 -8.59 36.50
N ILE A 388 -10.47 -7.66 36.12
CA ILE A 388 -9.20 -7.41 36.81
C ILE A 388 -9.45 -6.82 38.19
N ALA A 389 -10.39 -5.88 38.34
CA ALA A 389 -10.78 -5.32 39.63
C ALA A 389 -11.33 -6.38 40.59
N ASP A 390 -12.11 -7.34 40.08
CA ASP A 390 -12.62 -8.48 40.86
C ASP A 390 -11.52 -9.49 41.24
N MET A 391 -10.47 -9.61 40.41
CA MET A 391 -9.27 -10.41 40.72
C MET A 391 -8.26 -9.70 41.63
N GLN A 392 -8.28 -8.36 41.70
CA GLN A 392 -7.40 -7.54 42.53
C GLN A 392 -8.07 -7.19 43.87
N SER A 393 -8.29 -8.20 44.72
CA SER A 393 -8.26 -8.00 46.17
C SER A 393 -6.79 -7.69 46.57
N PRO A 394 -6.53 -6.75 47.49
CA PRO A 394 -5.29 -6.00 47.50
C PRO A 394 -4.12 -6.83 48.04
N LEU A 395 -3.20 -7.24 47.16
CA LEU A 395 -1.75 -7.26 47.38
C LEU A 395 -1.03 -7.64 46.08
N ALA A 396 -0.03 -6.82 45.74
CA ALA A 396 0.94 -6.93 44.64
C ALA A 396 0.54 -6.35 43.27
N GLY A 397 1.11 -5.18 42.98
CA GLY A 397 1.13 -4.57 41.66
C GLY A 397 2.03 -5.34 40.69
N PHE A 398 1.57 -5.47 39.45
CA PHE A 398 2.40 -5.83 38.30
C PHE A 398 1.74 -5.36 37.00
N ASP A 399 2.56 -4.81 36.11
CA ASP A 399 2.24 -4.19 34.82
C ASP A 399 1.80 -5.26 33.78
N PRO A 400 0.65 -5.11 33.07
CA PRO A 400 0.04 -6.21 32.32
C PRO A 400 0.45 -6.35 30.85
N PHE A 401 1.41 -5.57 30.33
CA PHE A 401 1.79 -5.64 28.90
C PHE A 401 2.93 -6.61 28.54
N TYR A 402 3.30 -7.55 29.42
CA TYR A 402 4.23 -8.64 29.08
C TYR A 402 3.57 -10.03 29.17
N ASP A 403 3.26 -10.59 28.00
CA ASP A 403 2.87 -11.98 27.78
C ASP A 403 4.01 -12.93 28.19
N THR A 404 3.84 -13.61 29.32
CA THR A 404 4.61 -14.82 29.64
C THR A 404 3.64 -15.87 30.16
N ARG A 405 3.52 -17.00 29.44
CA ARG A 405 3.14 -18.35 29.92
C ARG A 405 3.16 -19.31 28.73
N ASN A 406 4.28 -19.97 28.39
CA ASN A 406 4.56 -21.29 28.96
C ASN A 406 4.36 -21.38 30.49
N SER A 407 3.15 -21.67 30.95
CA SER A 407 2.94 -22.32 32.25
C SER A 407 2.82 -23.82 32.05
N ALA A 408 3.97 -24.47 31.88
CA ALA A 408 4.20 -25.69 32.65
C ALA A 408 4.61 -25.25 34.07
N SER A 409 4.29 -26.06 35.09
CA SER A 409 4.49 -25.80 36.52
C SER A 409 5.80 -25.06 36.88
N PRO A 410 5.84 -24.30 37.99
CA PRO A 410 6.97 -23.41 38.30
C PRO A 410 8.28 -24.19 38.37
N LEU A 411 9.15 -24.00 37.37
CA LEU A 411 10.51 -24.52 37.41
C LEU A 411 11.36 -23.60 38.28
N ASP A 412 12.21 -24.23 39.10
CA ASP A 412 13.25 -23.61 39.91
C ASP A 412 13.94 -22.44 39.16
N PRO A 413 14.07 -21.24 39.76
CA PRO A 413 14.69 -20.07 39.15
C PRO A 413 16.12 -20.32 38.62
N VAL A 414 16.84 -21.32 39.14
CA VAL A 414 18.15 -21.76 38.61
C VAL A 414 17.99 -22.48 37.26
N ALA A 415 16.95 -23.30 37.09
CA ALA A 415 16.63 -23.96 35.82
C ALA A 415 16.17 -22.95 34.75
N ALA A 416 15.40 -21.93 35.13
CA ALA A 416 14.97 -20.85 34.23
C ALA A 416 16.16 -20.04 33.69
N ARG A 417 17.15 -19.72 34.53
CA ARG A 417 18.40 -19.06 34.09
C ARG A 417 19.21 -19.94 33.14
N LYS A 418 19.27 -21.26 33.38
CA LYS A 418 19.93 -22.21 32.47
C LYS A 418 19.22 -22.29 31.11
N GLN A 419 17.88 -22.28 31.08
CA GLN A 419 17.11 -22.33 29.83
C GLN A 419 17.22 -21.03 29.01
N LYS A 420 17.21 -19.85 29.66
CA LYS A 420 17.42 -18.56 28.99
C LYS A 420 18.85 -18.46 28.43
N THR A 421 19.83 -18.96 29.17
CA THR A 421 21.22 -19.05 28.72
C THR A 421 21.30 -19.98 27.51
N LYS A 422 20.71 -21.19 27.59
CA LYS A 422 20.65 -22.17 26.50
C LYS A 422 20.06 -21.56 25.23
N ARG A 423 18.89 -20.93 25.29
CA ARG A 423 18.26 -20.23 24.15
C ARG A 423 19.16 -19.14 23.55
N LYS A 424 19.88 -18.38 24.38
CA LYS A 424 20.83 -17.36 23.90
C LYS A 424 22.04 -17.99 23.22
N THR A 425 22.55 -19.10 23.72
CA THR A 425 23.61 -19.89 23.06
C THR A 425 23.12 -20.52 21.76
N ASP A 426 21.92 -21.10 21.73
CA ASP A 426 21.35 -21.73 20.54
C ASP A 426 21.14 -20.69 19.43
N ARG A 427 20.64 -19.50 19.78
CA ARG A 427 20.55 -18.35 18.85
C ARG A 427 21.93 -17.91 18.33
N LYS A 428 22.95 -17.86 19.18
CA LYS A 428 24.33 -17.54 18.76
C LYS A 428 24.94 -18.65 17.90
N ALA A 429 24.65 -19.91 18.18
CA ALA A 429 25.12 -21.07 17.41
C ALA A 429 24.45 -21.11 16.02
N ALA A 430 23.14 -20.88 15.95
CA ALA A 430 22.41 -20.77 14.69
C ALA A 430 22.94 -19.61 13.82
N ARG A 431 23.21 -18.44 14.43
CA ARG A 431 23.85 -17.30 13.73
C ARG A 431 25.25 -17.65 13.22
N LYS A 432 26.07 -18.36 14.02
CA LYS A 432 27.43 -18.77 13.63
C LYS A 432 27.44 -19.85 12.54
N ALA A 433 26.47 -20.77 12.56
CA ALA A 433 26.30 -21.78 11.51
C ALA A 433 25.89 -21.15 10.17
N ARG A 434 24.94 -20.20 10.18
CA ARG A 434 24.50 -19.46 8.98
C ARG A 434 25.65 -18.62 8.37
N LYS A 435 26.52 -18.04 9.20
CA LYS A 435 27.70 -17.27 8.72
C LYS A 435 28.84 -18.13 8.17
N LYS A 436 28.83 -19.45 8.39
CA LYS A 436 29.86 -20.38 7.90
C LYS A 436 29.49 -21.06 6.58
N ASN A 437 28.19 -21.06 6.23
CA ASN A 437 27.65 -21.61 4.99
C ASN A 437 27.39 -20.54 3.92
N ARG A 438 27.88 -19.32 4.14
CA ARG A 438 27.96 -18.22 3.18
C ARG A 438 29.43 -17.91 3.01
#